data_AF-A0A6C0KQX3-F1
#
_entry.id   AF-A0A6C0KQX3-F1
#
_cell.length_a   1.000
_cell.length_b   1.000
_cell.length_c   1.000
_cell.angle_alpha   90.00
_cell.angle_beta   90.00
_cell.angle_gamma   90.00
#
_symmetry.space_group_name_H-M   'P 1'
#
loop_
_entity.id
_entity.type
_entity.pdbx_description
1 polymer ?
#
loop_
_entity_poly.entity_id
_entity_poly.type
_entity_poly.pdbx_seq_one_letter_code
_entity_poly.pdbx_strand_id
1 'polypeptide(L)'
;MNQIEDLINNNSLNILIIIIIIIVVIVLLVYIQIKDINLNPSKPPPKLIQEVTVEAFVDNNLNLKLQPSESFCEVYLGKSSDLEGECNMLTESNCAETNCCVLTTNSKGNRKCVAGSINGPTYKTDKDGNLLTIDSYYFQGHKI
;
A
#
# COMPACT_ATOMS: atom_id res chain seq x y z
N MET A 1 69.10 -37.71 -13.20
CA MET A 1 68.59 -36.43 -13.73
C MET A 1 67.06 -36.34 -13.74
N ASN A 2 66.32 -37.43 -13.44
CA ASN A 2 64.87 -37.45 -13.58
C ASN A 2 64.09 -37.13 -12.28
N GLN A 3 64.70 -37.26 -11.09
CA GLN A 3 63.96 -37.05 -9.83
C GLN A 3 63.67 -35.57 -9.50
N ILE A 4 64.50 -34.63 -9.98
CA ILE A 4 64.28 -33.19 -9.77
C ILE A 4 63.21 -32.68 -10.76
N GLU A 5 63.21 -33.19 -11.99
CA GLU A 5 62.19 -32.90 -13.00
C GLU A 5 60.80 -33.40 -12.56
N ASP A 6 60.70 -34.59 -11.95
CA ASP A 6 59.44 -35.13 -11.43
C ASP A 6 58.88 -34.33 -10.23
N LEU A 7 59.74 -33.83 -9.34
CA LEU A 7 59.36 -32.98 -8.19
C LEU A 7 58.89 -31.59 -8.64
N ILE A 8 59.60 -30.99 -9.59
CA ILE A 8 59.22 -29.70 -10.19
C ILE A 8 57.91 -29.86 -10.98
N ASN A 9 57.76 -30.94 -11.74
CA ASN A 9 56.57 -31.21 -12.53
C ASN A 9 55.36 -31.48 -11.63
N ASN A 10 55.48 -32.24 -10.54
CA ASN A 10 54.36 -32.49 -9.63
C ASN A 10 53.90 -31.22 -8.89
N ASN A 11 54.83 -30.35 -8.47
CA ASN A 11 54.48 -29.07 -7.85
C ASN A 11 53.94 -28.05 -8.88
N SER A 12 54.51 -28.01 -10.08
CA SER A 12 54.02 -27.21 -11.22
C SER A 12 52.63 -27.63 -11.68
N LEU A 13 52.36 -28.94 -11.70
CA LEU A 13 51.07 -29.53 -12.06
C LEU A 13 50.02 -29.23 -10.98
N ASN A 14 50.37 -29.26 -9.70
CA ASN A 14 49.49 -28.81 -8.62
C ASN A 14 49.18 -27.31 -8.70
N ILE A 15 50.18 -26.48 -9.01
CA ILE A 15 49.99 -25.03 -9.22
C ILE A 15 49.07 -24.78 -10.43
N LEU A 16 49.26 -25.51 -11.53
CA LEU A 16 48.41 -25.43 -12.72
C LEU A 16 46.96 -25.84 -12.41
N ILE A 17 46.75 -26.89 -11.61
CA ILE A 17 45.43 -27.32 -11.16
C ILE A 17 44.75 -26.23 -10.32
N ILE A 18 45.47 -25.57 -9.41
CA ILE A 18 44.93 -24.47 -8.61
C ILE A 18 44.49 -23.30 -9.50
N ILE A 19 45.29 -22.95 -10.51
CA ILE A 19 44.93 -21.90 -11.49
C ILE A 19 43.67 -22.28 -12.27
N ILE A 20 43.54 -23.54 -12.70
CA ILE A 20 42.34 -24.03 -13.39
C ILE A 20 41.11 -23.95 -12.50
N ILE A 21 41.21 -24.32 -11.22
CA ILE A 21 40.11 -24.23 -10.26
C ILE A 21 39.64 -22.78 -10.11
N ILE A 22 40.57 -21.82 -10.00
CA ILE A 22 40.26 -20.39 -9.90
C ILE A 22 39.51 -19.92 -11.16
N ILE A 23 39.97 -20.31 -12.35
CA ILE A 23 39.32 -19.96 -13.62
C ILE A 23 37.90 -20.55 -13.68
N VAL A 24 37.73 -21.81 -13.27
CA VAL A 24 36.41 -22.46 -13.23
C VAL A 24 35.45 -21.71 -12.29
N VAL A 25 35.92 -21.27 -11.12
CA VAL A 25 35.11 -20.48 -10.19
C VAL A 25 34.70 -19.14 -10.82
N ILE A 26 35.62 -18.44 -11.49
CA ILE A 26 35.31 -17.16 -12.16
C ILE A 26 34.28 -17.35 -13.28
N VAL A 27 34.44 -18.40 -14.11
CA VAL A 27 33.48 -18.71 -15.19
C VAL A 27 32.10 -19.04 -14.63
N LEU A 28 32.02 -19.77 -13.51
CA LEU A 28 30.75 -20.06 -12.84
C LEU A 28 30.07 -18.78 -12.34
N LEU A 29 30.80 -17.85 -11.74
CA LEU A 29 30.25 -16.58 -11.27
C LEU A 29 29.70 -15.73 -12.42
N VAL A 30 30.40 -15.67 -13.55
CA VAL A 30 29.92 -14.97 -14.76
C VAL A 30 28.70 -15.68 -15.37
N TYR A 31 28.70 -17.02 -15.39
CA TYR A 31 27.57 -17.81 -15.90
C TYR A 31 26.28 -17.57 -15.09
N ILE A 32 26.40 -17.44 -13.76
CA ILE A 32 25.29 -17.13 -12.85
C ILE A 32 24.70 -15.75 -13.16
N GLN A 33 25.55 -14.75 -13.48
CA GLN A 33 25.11 -13.42 -13.89
C GLN A 33 24.36 -13.44 -15.25
N ILE A 34 24.82 -14.25 -16.22
CA ILE A 34 24.17 -14.36 -17.54
C ILE A 34 22.80 -15.05 -17.44
N LYS A 35 22.64 -16.01 -16.52
CA LYS A 35 21.41 -16.80 -16.36
C LYS A 35 20.39 -16.19 -15.42
N ASP A 36 20.63 -14.97 -14.91
CA ASP A 36 19.74 -14.29 -13.96
C ASP A 36 19.42 -15.16 -12.72
N ILE A 37 20.37 -16.02 -12.33
CA ILE A 37 20.21 -16.89 -11.15
C ILE A 37 20.54 -16.02 -9.94
N ASN A 38 19.48 -15.51 -9.31
CA ASN A 38 19.61 -14.73 -8.08
C ASN A 38 20.03 -15.67 -6.93
N LEU A 39 21.33 -15.73 -6.61
CA LEU A 39 21.89 -16.55 -5.51
C LEU A 39 21.47 -16.08 -4.11
N ASN A 40 20.81 -14.94 -4.04
CA ASN A 40 20.19 -14.42 -2.84
C ASN A 40 18.72 -14.12 -3.16
N PRO A 41 17.86 -15.15 -3.30
CA PRO A 41 16.44 -14.90 -3.39
C PRO A 41 16.02 -14.28 -2.08
N SER A 42 15.84 -12.96 -2.09
CA SER A 42 15.18 -12.25 -1.00
C SER A 42 13.88 -13.00 -0.76
N LYS A 43 13.72 -13.58 0.43
CA LYS A 43 12.44 -14.16 0.83
C LYS A 43 11.41 -13.06 0.57
N PRO A 44 10.38 -13.31 -0.27
CA PRO A 44 9.41 -12.28 -0.54
C PRO A 44 8.87 -11.82 0.82
N PRO A 45 8.94 -10.53 1.14
CA PRO A 45 8.23 -10.03 2.31
C PRO A 45 6.77 -10.48 2.16
N PRO A 46 6.08 -10.84 3.26
CA PRO A 46 4.68 -11.20 3.20
C PRO A 46 3.96 -10.17 2.33
N LYS A 47 3.20 -10.60 1.32
CA LYS A 47 2.47 -9.72 0.41
C LYS A 47 1.76 -8.67 1.25
N LEU A 48 2.30 -7.45 1.25
CA LEU A 48 1.59 -6.30 1.74
C LEU A 48 0.38 -6.15 0.82
N ILE A 49 -0.79 -6.09 1.44
CA ILE A 49 -2.05 -5.75 0.80
C ILE A 49 -1.79 -4.43 0.09
N GLN A 50 -1.64 -4.49 -1.24
CA GLN A 50 -1.48 -3.39 -2.18
C GLN A 50 -0.85 -2.12 -1.57
N GLU A 51 0.49 -2.10 -1.46
CA GLU A 51 1.20 -0.84 -1.35
C GLU A 51 1.08 -0.14 -2.70
N VAL A 52 0.03 0.68 -2.84
CA VAL A 52 -0.06 1.64 -3.93
C VAL A 52 1.02 2.68 -3.63
N THR A 53 2.20 2.49 -4.20
CA THR A 53 3.20 3.56 -4.29
C THR A 53 2.60 4.60 -5.22
N VAL A 54 1.89 5.57 -4.65
CA VAL A 54 1.50 6.78 -5.35
C VAL A 54 2.78 7.58 -5.51
N GLU A 55 3.44 7.45 -6.66
CA GLU A 55 4.49 8.38 -7.03
C GLU A 55 3.85 9.77 -7.09
N ALA A 56 4.27 10.66 -6.20
CA ALA A 56 3.90 12.06 -6.29
C ALA A 56 4.65 12.65 -7.49
N PHE A 57 4.00 12.67 -8.65
CA PHE A 57 4.34 13.58 -9.72
C PHE A 57 4.05 15.00 -9.21
N VAL A 58 5.06 15.64 -8.63
CA VAL A 58 4.97 17.04 -8.17
C VAL A 58 5.03 17.93 -9.41
N ASP A 59 3.85 18.19 -9.98
CA ASP A 59 3.66 19.36 -10.81
C ASP A 59 3.43 20.56 -9.88
N ASN A 60 4.28 21.57 -9.96
CA ASN A 60 4.32 22.73 -9.05
C ASN A 60 3.08 23.64 -9.12
N ASN A 61 2.03 23.22 -9.82
CA ASN A 61 0.77 23.94 -10.02
C ASN A 61 -0.47 23.21 -9.48
N LEU A 62 -0.33 22.04 -8.86
CA LEU A 62 -1.46 21.29 -8.32
C LEU A 62 -1.62 21.57 -6.82
N ASN A 63 -2.70 22.25 -6.44
CA ASN A 63 -3.17 22.31 -5.05
C ASN A 63 -3.69 20.92 -4.65
N LEU A 64 -2.81 19.92 -4.58
CA LEU A 64 -3.18 18.58 -4.19
C LEU A 64 -3.37 18.58 -2.67
N LYS A 65 -4.64 18.58 -2.22
CA LYS A 65 -5.00 18.31 -0.83
C LYS A 65 -4.60 16.87 -0.51
N LEU A 66 -3.40 16.73 0.07
CA LEU A 66 -2.74 15.46 0.42
C LEU A 66 -3.43 14.69 1.56
N GLN A 67 -4.60 15.10 2.03
CA GLN A 67 -5.37 14.34 3.02
C GLN A 67 -6.28 13.35 2.29
N PRO A 68 -6.07 12.03 2.47
CA PRO A 68 -6.91 10.99 1.85
C PRO A 68 -8.40 11.15 2.18
N SER A 69 -8.73 11.73 3.34
CA SER A 69 -10.08 12.02 3.77
C SER A 69 -10.75 13.16 2.99
N GLU A 70 -9.96 14.12 2.47
CA GLU A 70 -10.48 15.19 1.62
C GLU A 70 -10.61 14.71 0.17
N SER A 71 -9.64 13.96 -0.33
CA SER A 71 -9.70 13.40 -1.69
C SER A 71 -10.81 12.36 -1.87
N PHE A 72 -11.12 11.58 -0.83
CA PHE A 72 -12.28 10.70 -0.82
C PHE A 72 -13.56 11.44 -1.22
N CYS A 73 -13.79 12.61 -0.62
CA CYS A 73 -14.98 13.40 -0.84
C CYS A 73 -15.03 14.05 -2.24
N GLU A 74 -13.87 14.42 -2.78
CA GLU A 74 -13.78 15.05 -4.10
C GLU A 74 -14.25 14.11 -5.24
N VAL A 75 -13.98 12.81 -5.11
CA VAL A 75 -14.36 11.80 -6.13
C VAL A 75 -15.88 11.68 -6.29
N TYR A 76 -16.64 12.01 -5.24
CA TYR A 76 -18.10 11.92 -5.23
C TYR A 76 -18.81 13.28 -5.31
N LEU A 77 -18.09 14.35 -5.67
CA LEU A 77 -18.72 15.65 -5.91
C LEU A 77 -19.79 15.54 -7.01
N GLY A 78 -21.00 16.00 -6.68
CA GLY A 78 -22.18 15.89 -7.56
C GLY A 78 -22.82 14.51 -7.62
N LYS A 79 -22.27 13.51 -6.90
CA LYS A 79 -22.77 12.12 -6.85
C LYS A 79 -23.22 11.75 -5.43
N SER A 80 -24.13 12.54 -4.87
CA SER A 80 -24.56 12.39 -3.47
C SER A 80 -25.10 10.99 -3.13
N SER A 81 -25.73 10.30 -4.08
CA SER A 81 -26.24 8.93 -3.88
C SER A 81 -25.10 7.91 -3.74
N ASP A 82 -24.04 8.05 -4.54
CA ASP A 82 -22.88 7.16 -4.47
C ASP A 82 -22.09 7.45 -3.20
N LEU A 83 -21.90 8.74 -2.87
CA LEU A 83 -21.26 9.17 -1.63
C LEU A 83 -21.97 8.59 -0.39
N GLU A 84 -23.30 8.61 -0.38
CA GLU A 84 -24.10 8.04 0.70
C GLU A 84 -23.78 6.55 0.86
N GLY A 85 -23.72 5.79 -0.23
CA GLY A 85 -23.34 4.37 -0.20
C GLY A 85 -21.97 4.14 0.42
N GLU A 86 -20.99 4.95 0.05
CA GLU A 86 -19.60 4.81 0.51
C GLU A 86 -19.43 5.26 1.96
N CYS A 87 -20.04 6.40 2.36
CA CYS A 87 -20.07 6.82 3.76
C CYS A 87 -20.69 5.73 4.65
N ASN A 88 -21.73 5.04 4.18
CA ASN A 88 -22.38 3.94 4.90
C ASN A 88 -21.47 2.72 5.15
N MET A 89 -20.38 2.59 4.39
CA MET A 89 -19.40 1.51 4.54
C MET A 89 -18.24 1.89 5.48
N LEU A 90 -18.11 3.17 5.85
CA LEU A 90 -17.03 3.63 6.72
C LEU A 90 -17.24 3.18 8.17
N THR A 91 -16.14 2.86 8.83
CA THR A 91 -16.11 2.67 10.28
C THR A 91 -16.30 4.02 10.99
N GLU A 92 -16.67 4.00 12.28
CA GLU A 92 -16.83 5.22 13.07
C GLU A 92 -15.56 6.09 13.09
N SER A 93 -14.37 5.45 13.14
CA SER A 93 -13.08 6.14 13.10
C SER A 93 -12.90 6.89 11.78
N ASN A 94 -13.15 6.22 10.65
CA ASN A 94 -12.92 6.80 9.33
C ASN A 94 -13.96 7.87 9.04
N CYS A 95 -15.20 7.68 9.50
CA CYS A 95 -16.25 8.68 9.43
C CYS A 95 -15.87 9.99 10.16
N ALA A 96 -15.17 9.88 11.30
CA ALA A 96 -14.70 11.03 12.07
C ALA A 96 -13.49 11.75 11.44
N GLU A 97 -12.87 11.19 10.41
CA GLU A 97 -11.76 11.83 9.68
C GLU A 97 -12.22 12.49 8.38
N THR A 98 -13.35 12.06 7.81
CA THR A 98 -13.92 12.60 6.56
C THR A 98 -14.68 13.90 6.75
N ASN A 99 -14.60 14.81 5.76
CA ASN A 99 -15.29 16.11 5.78
C ASN A 99 -16.64 16.12 5.02
N CYS A 100 -17.02 15.01 4.39
CA CYS A 100 -18.27 14.84 3.64
C CYS A 100 -19.17 13.72 4.17
N CYS A 101 -18.81 13.13 5.31
CA CYS A 101 -19.66 12.18 6.03
C CYS A 101 -19.89 12.67 7.47
N VAL A 102 -21.02 12.28 8.04
CA VAL A 102 -21.42 12.57 9.42
C VAL A 102 -21.84 11.28 10.12
N LEU A 103 -21.44 11.15 11.38
CA LEU A 103 -21.85 10.03 12.20
C LEU A 103 -23.14 10.39 12.92
N THR A 104 -24.25 9.80 12.51
CA THR A 104 -25.57 9.98 13.13
C THR A 104 -25.76 8.99 14.27
N THR A 105 -26.43 9.41 15.34
CA THR A 105 -26.84 8.54 16.45
C THR A 105 -28.37 8.59 16.62
N ASN A 106 -28.99 7.43 16.81
CA ASN A 106 -30.41 7.33 17.10
C ASN A 106 -30.70 7.07 18.61
N SER A 107 -31.97 7.13 19.01
CA SER A 107 -32.39 6.95 20.41
C SER A 107 -32.13 5.54 20.96
N LYS A 108 -31.85 4.59 20.07
CA LYS A 108 -31.49 3.21 20.41
C LYS A 108 -29.98 3.03 20.59
N GLY A 109 -29.19 4.09 20.40
CA GLY A 109 -27.73 4.07 20.49
C GLY A 109 -27.03 3.55 19.24
N ASN A 110 -27.76 3.29 18.15
CA ASN A 110 -27.14 2.88 16.89
C ASN A 110 -26.49 4.09 16.23
N ARG A 111 -25.23 3.92 15.86
CA ARG A 111 -24.45 4.91 15.12
C ARG A 111 -24.33 4.51 13.67
N LYS A 112 -24.46 5.49 12.78
CA LYS A 112 -24.41 5.26 11.34
C LYS A 112 -23.72 6.42 10.63
N CYS A 113 -22.70 6.11 9.86
CA CYS A 113 -22.03 7.09 9.02
C CYS A 113 -22.84 7.30 7.74
N VAL A 114 -23.17 8.54 7.42
CA VAL A 114 -23.97 8.91 6.24
C VAL A 114 -23.36 10.14 5.58
N ALA A 115 -23.68 10.40 4.31
CA ALA A 115 -23.18 11.59 3.63
C ALA A 115 -23.74 12.85 4.30
N GLY A 116 -22.89 13.85 4.52
CA GLY A 116 -23.28 15.07 5.22
C GLY A 116 -22.15 16.05 5.40
N SER A 117 -22.44 17.14 6.08
CA SER A 117 -21.48 18.19 6.38
C SER A 117 -21.67 18.68 7.82
N ILE A 118 -21.00 19.75 8.20
CA ILE A 118 -21.25 20.45 9.46
C ILE A 118 -22.74 20.81 9.67
N ASN A 119 -23.50 20.99 8.58
CA ASN A 119 -24.93 21.27 8.61
C ASN A 119 -25.80 20.02 8.86
N GLY A 120 -25.18 18.86 9.07
CA GLY A 120 -25.85 17.58 9.28
C GLY A 120 -25.90 16.70 8.04
N PRO A 121 -26.67 15.60 8.10
CA PRO A 121 -26.77 14.63 7.03
C PRO A 121 -27.52 15.17 5.82
N THR A 122 -27.03 14.81 4.64
CA THR A 122 -27.58 15.19 3.32
C THR A 122 -28.96 14.57 3.13
N TYR A 123 -29.09 13.29 3.46
CA TYR A 123 -30.35 12.56 3.38
C TYR A 123 -30.99 12.48 4.77
N LYS A 124 -32.27 12.85 4.84
CA LYS A 124 -33.09 12.74 6.06
C LYS A 124 -34.02 11.53 6.03
N THR A 125 -33.95 10.75 4.96
CA THR A 125 -34.78 9.57 4.74
C THR A 125 -33.90 8.37 4.39
N ASP A 126 -34.36 7.18 4.76
CA ASP A 126 -33.75 5.94 4.30
C ASP A 126 -34.10 5.63 2.83
N LYS A 127 -33.64 4.47 2.34
CA LYS A 127 -33.89 4.00 0.97
C LYS A 127 -35.37 3.71 0.69
N ASP A 128 -36.16 3.49 1.73
CA ASP A 128 -37.58 3.18 1.68
C ASP A 128 -38.46 4.44 1.85
N GLY A 129 -37.82 5.62 2.02
CA GLY A 129 -38.49 6.90 2.19
C GLY A 129 -38.91 7.20 3.63
N ASN A 130 -38.55 6.37 4.61
CA ASN A 130 -38.85 6.64 6.01
C ASN A 130 -37.89 7.70 6.56
N LEU A 131 -38.41 8.61 7.39
CA LEU A 131 -37.58 9.61 8.07
C LEU A 131 -36.57 8.93 9.01
N LEU A 132 -35.30 9.29 8.87
CA LEU A 132 -34.25 8.86 9.76
C LEU A 132 -34.48 9.47 11.15
N THR A 133 -34.53 8.62 12.17
CA THR A 133 -34.62 9.04 13.57
C THR A 133 -33.22 9.37 14.07
N ILE A 134 -32.82 10.64 13.93
CA ILE A 134 -31.51 11.15 14.32
C ILE A 134 -31.68 12.08 15.51
N ASP A 135 -31.10 11.70 16.64
CA ASP A 135 -31.14 12.52 17.86
C ASP A 135 -29.95 13.47 17.96
N SER A 136 -28.81 13.03 17.41
CA SER A 136 -27.60 13.83 17.35
C SER A 136 -26.68 13.33 16.23
N TYR A 137 -25.79 14.20 15.80
CA TYR A 137 -24.78 13.84 14.81
C TYR A 137 -23.42 14.40 15.20
N TYR A 138 -22.39 13.77 14.68
CA TYR A 138 -21.00 14.14 14.90
C TYR A 138 -20.37 14.45 13.54
N PHE A 139 -19.72 15.60 13.45
CA PHE A 139 -18.92 16.01 12.31
C PHE A 139 -17.46 16.03 12.74
N GLN A 140 -16.62 15.28 12.03
CA GLN A 140 -15.20 15.12 12.35
C GLN A 140 -14.92 14.77 13.82
N GLY A 141 -15.71 13.83 14.37
CA GLY A 141 -15.61 13.39 15.78
C GLY A 141 -16.22 14.34 16.82
N HIS A 142 -16.71 15.52 16.43
CA HIS A 142 -17.32 16.49 17.32
C HIS A 142 -18.83 16.50 17.21
N LYS A 143 -19.53 16.43 18.34
CA LYS A 143 -20.99 16.54 18.38
C LYS A 143 -21.41 17.96 18.01
N ILE A 144 -22.38 18.08 17.11
CA ILE A 144 -22.99 19.37 16.70
C ILE A 144 -24.38 19.50 17.32
#